data_AF-A0AAP0PNJ2-F1
#
_entry.id   AF-A0AAP0PNJ2-F1
#
_cell.length_a   1.000
_cell.length_b   1.000
_cell.length_c   1.000
_cell.angle_alpha   90.00
_cell.angle_beta   90.00
_cell.angle_gamma   90.00
#
_symmetry.space_group_name_H-M   'P 1'
#
loop_
_entity.id
_entity.type
_entity.pdbx_description
1 polymer ?
#
loop_
_entity_poly.entity_id
_entity_poly.type
_entity_poly.pdbx_seq_one_letter_code
_entity_poly.pdbx_strand_id
1 'polypeptide(L)' 'MVGFRTAKRAAELKLFMEDPHNFHILSLVFNRSSRFTKLQSIKCAVAGKNLYMRFSRTTGDNLRNDTKV' A
#
# COMPACT_ATOMS: atom_id res chain seq x y z
N MET A 1 1.64 -11.10 -5.66
CA MET A 1 0.61 -11.95 -5.01
C MET A 1 1.31 -12.77 -3.96
N VAL A 2 0.90 -12.67 -2.69
CA VAL A 2 1.52 -13.47 -1.62
C VAL A 2 0.58 -14.62 -1.30
N GLY A 3 1.05 -15.85 -1.55
CA GLY A 3 0.32 -17.07 -1.24
C GLY A 3 0.70 -17.56 0.15
N PHE A 4 -0.28 -17.69 1.04
CA PHE A 4 -0.07 -18.26 2.37
C PHE A 4 -0.43 -19.74 2.39
N ARG A 5 0.19 -20.50 3.31
CA ARG A 5 -0.12 -21.93 3.52
C ARG A 5 -1.55 -22.15 4.01
N THR A 6 -2.16 -21.17 4.68
CA THR A 6 -3.51 -21.24 5.21
C THR A 6 -4.24 -19.91 5.04
N ALA A 7 -5.56 -19.96 4.84
CA ALA A 7 -6.41 -18.77 4.76
C ALA A 7 -6.40 -17.96 6.07
N LYS A 8 -6.25 -18.64 7.21
CA LYS A 8 -6.15 -18.01 8.54
C LYS A 8 -4.96 -17.05 8.62
N ARG A 9 -3.78 -17.47 8.14
CA ARG A 9 -2.58 -16.60 8.10
C ARG A 9 -2.76 -15.40 7.17
N ALA A 10 -3.43 -15.57 6.03
CA ALA A 10 -3.73 -14.47 5.13
C ALA A 10 -4.66 -13.43 5.80
N ALA A 11 -5.64 -13.90 6.58
CA ALA A 11 -6.54 -13.04 7.35
C ALA A 11 -5.84 -12.35 8.53
N GLU A 12 -4.98 -13.06 9.28
CA GLU A 12 -4.17 -12.47 10.36
C GLU A 12 -3.25 -11.36 9.83
N LEU A 13 -2.62 -11.58 8.67
CA LEU A 13 -1.78 -10.55 8.06
C LEU A 13 -2.60 -9.35 7.56
N LYS A 14 -3.81 -9.59 7.03
CA LYS A 14 -4.74 -8.51 6.64
C LYS A 14 -5.05 -7.63 7.85
N LEU A 15 -5.44 -8.24 8.98
CA LEU A 15 -5.74 -7.54 10.22
C LEU A 15 -4.52 -6.78 10.75
N PHE A 16 -3.33 -7.39 10.69
CA PHE A 16 -2.08 -6.73 11.07
C PHE A 16 -1.80 -5.49 10.20
N MET A 17 -2.10 -5.53 8.90
CA MET A 17 -1.92 -4.38 8.01
C MET A 17 -3.03 -3.32 8.12
N GLU A 18 -4.22 -3.69 8.61
CA GLU A 18 -5.31 -2.75 8.89
C GLU A 18 -5.08 -1.96 10.19
N ASP A 19 -4.13 -2.37 11.02
CA ASP A 19 -3.74 -1.63 12.21
C ASP A 19 -3.11 -0.28 11.85
N PRO A 20 -3.66 0.85 12.34
CA PRO A 20 -3.16 2.19 12.03
C PRO A 20 -1.72 2.42 12.53
N HIS A 21 -1.27 1.71 13.56
CA HIS A 21 0.11 1.78 14.05
C HIS A 21 1.10 1.23 13.02
N ASN A 22 0.75 0.11 12.39
CA ASN A 22 1.55 -0.49 11.32
C ASN A 22 1.48 0.32 10.02
N PHE A 23 0.31 0.90 9.72
CA PHE A 23 0.15 1.79 8.58
C PHE A 23 1.11 2.99 8.67
N HIS A 24 1.30 3.56 9.86
CA HIS A 24 2.24 4.67 10.05
C HIS A 24 3.67 4.28 9.65
N ILE A 25 4.16 3.13 10.11
CA ILE A 25 5.51 2.63 9.78
C ILE A 25 5.63 2.39 8.27
N LEU A 26 4.64 1.72 7.67
CA LEU A 26 4.61 1.48 6.22
C LEU A 26 4.63 2.81 5.44
N SER A 27 3.82 3.78 5.84
CA SER A 27 3.78 5.10 5.21
C SER A 27 5.12 5.84 5.33
N LEU A 28 5.80 5.72 6.48
CA LEU A 28 7.09 6.35 6.72
C LEU A 28 8.17 5.74 5.84
N VAL A 29 8.28 4.41 5.81
CA VAL A 29 9.23 3.68 4.94
C VAL A 29 8.96 3.99 3.47
N PHE A 30 7.69 4.04 3.09
CA PHE A 30 7.26 4.33 1.73
C PHE A 30 7.62 5.76 1.30
N ASN A 31 7.30 6.74 2.13
CA ASN A 31 7.65 8.15 1.92
C ASN A 31 9.18 8.36 1.92
N ARG A 32 9.92 7.56 2.71
CA ARG A 32 11.38 7.59 2.72
C ARG A 32 11.99 7.08 1.41
N SER A 33 11.37 6.09 0.78
CA SER A 33 11.83 5.52 -0.50
C SER A 33 11.48 6.38 -1.71
N SER A 34 10.51 7.31 -1.61
CA SER A 34 10.06 8.11 -2.75
C SER A 34 9.66 9.52 -2.32
N ARG A 35 10.46 10.52 -2.73
CA ARG A 35 10.24 11.94 -2.41
C ARG A 35 8.98 12.54 -3.04
N PHE A 36 8.42 11.89 -4.05
CA PHE A 36 7.31 12.41 -4.87
C PHE A 36 5.99 11.66 -4.67
N THR A 37 5.98 10.56 -3.90
CA THR A 37 4.76 9.77 -3.70
C THR A 37 4.45 9.62 -2.23
N LYS A 38 3.32 10.18 -1.79
CA LYS A 38 2.79 9.95 -0.45
C LYS A 38 1.81 8.78 -0.49
N LEU A 39 1.97 7.86 0.47
CA LEU A 39 1.03 6.76 0.63
C LEU A 39 -0.30 7.28 1.16
N GLN A 40 -1.37 7.16 0.37
CA GLN A 40 -2.68 7.71 0.69
C GLN A 40 -3.55 6.69 1.43
N SER A 41 -3.59 5.45 0.94
CA SER A 41 -4.26 4.34 1.61
C SER A 41 -3.72 3.01 1.14
N ILE A 42 -3.78 2.00 2.01
CA ILE A 42 -3.51 0.61 1.64
C ILE A 42 -4.83 -0.15 1.73
N LYS A 43 -5.20 -0.84 0.65
CA LYS A 43 -6.34 -1.76 0.65
C LYS A 43 -5.83 -3.18 0.58
N CYS A 44 -6.15 -3.98 1.59
CA CYS A 44 -5.81 -5.40 1.66
C CYS A 44 -7.06 -6.24 1.40
N ALA A 45 -7.02 -7.10 0.39
CA ALA A 45 -8.07 -8.05 0.05
C ALA A 45 -7.54 -9.48 0.17
N VAL A 46 -8.27 -10.33 0.89
CA VAL A 46 -7.95 -11.76 1.05
C VAL A 46 -8.92 -12.56 0.20
N ALA A 47 -8.40 -13.40 -0.68
CA ALA A 47 -9.17 -14.38 -1.44
C ALA A 47 -8.68 -15.78 -1.09
N GLY A 48 -9.30 -16.39 -0.08
CA GLY A 48 -8.87 -17.69 0.47
C GLY A 48 -7.45 -17.64 1.01
N LYS A 49 -6.52 -18.29 0.31
CA LYS A 49 -5.09 -18.35 0.65
C LYS A 49 -4.24 -17.26 -0.01
N ASN A 50 -4.85 -16.43 -0.84
CA ASN A 50 -4.17 -15.39 -1.60
C ASN A 50 -4.44 -14.02 -0.98
N LEU A 51 -3.37 -13.26 -0.73
CA LEU A 51 -3.46 -11.89 -0.26
C LEU A 51 -3.10 -10.93 -1.39
N TYR A 52 -3.99 -9.96 -1.60
CA TYR A 52 -3.83 -8.85 -2.53
C TYR A 52 -3.70 -7.56 -1.72
N MET A 53 -2.56 -6.88 -1.85
CA MET A 53 -2.35 -5.56 -1.26
C MET A 53 -2.30 -4.53 -2.39
N ARG A 54 -3.11 -3.48 -2.26
CA ARG A 54 -3.15 -2.36 -3.20
C ARG A 54 -2.75 -1.09 -2.48
N PHE A 55 -1.56 -0.60 -2.80
CA PHE A 55 -1.04 0.68 -2.31
C PHE A 55 -1.56 1.80 -3.20
N SER A 56 -2.43 2.66 -2.67
CA SER A 56 -2.86 3.87 -3.34
C SER A 56 -1.92 5.00 -2.94
N ARG A 57 -1.29 5.62 -3.93
CA ARG A 57 -0.39 6.75 -3.73
C ARG A 57 -0.95 7.95 -4.43
N THR A 58 -0.67 9.11 -3.87
CA THR A 58 -0.80 10.36 -4.61
C THR A 58 0.61 10.74 -5.08
N THR A 59 0.84 10.78 -6.38
CA THR A 59 2.03 11.41 -6.94
C THR A 59 1.79 12.91 -6.83
N GLY A 60 2.64 13.59 -6.06
CA GLY A 60 2.69 15.04 -6.08
C GLY A 60 3.04 15.42 -7.51
N ASP A 61 2.09 16.03 -8.17
CA ASP A 61 2.22 16.46 -9.55
C ASP A 61 3.40 17.44 -9.67
N ASN A 62 4.51 16.93 -10.22
CA ASN A 62 5.39 17.75 -11.02
C ASN A 62 4.99 17.44 -12.48
N LEU A 63 3.79 17.87 -12.92
CA LEU A 63 3.59 18.13 -14.34
C LEU A 63 4.57 19.25 -14.69
N ARG A 64 5.73 18.82 -15.17
CA ARG A 64 6.61 19.65 -15.97
C ARG A 64 5.73 20.19 -17.09
N ASN A 65 5.52 21.50 -17.10
CA ASN A 65 4.83 22.22 -18.16
C ASN A 65 5.52 21.92 -19.49
N ASP A 66 5.06 20.88 -20.17
CA ASP A 66 5.38 20.56 -21.55
C ASP A 66 4.12 19.97 -22.15
N THR A 67 3.17 20.82 -22.53
CA THR A 67 2.46 20.83 -23.83
C THR A 67 1.39 21.93 -23.86
N LYS A 68 1.69 23.02 -24.58
CA LYS A 68 0.83 23.98 -25.32
C LYS A 68 -0.52 24.44 -24.75
N VAL A 69 -0.64 25.75 -24.49
CA VAL A 69 -1.52 26.68 -25.24
C VAL A 69 -0.79 27.99 -25.42
#